data_AF-A0A3S2V476-F1
#
_entry.id   AF-A0A3S2V476-F1
#
_cell.length_a   1.000
_cell.length_b   1.000
_cell.length_c   1.000
_cell.angle_alpha   90.00
_cell.angle_beta   90.00
_cell.angle_gamma   90.00
#
_symmetry.space_group_name_H-M   'P 1'
#
loop_
_entity.id
_entity.type
_entity.pdbx_description
1 polymer ?
#
loop_
_entity_poly.entity_id
_entity_poly.type
_entity_poly.pdbx_seq_one_letter_code
_entity_poly.pdbx_strand_id
1 'polypeptide(L)'
;MVRFLFLVAWVAGMGLMAAAWTAWKDLADVAFKPTELPILTVVMAVSPWIAGPGLLPWLRRMESGGINMPNADYWFSGERRAESLRRMGPYLDAMGLLVLALLAGMVALDLWHARQGQKVSDLISLSLVALFLIATALWLMALMRAFPKPPADPAAALGAHQAPRRPRRPGEPH
;
A
#
# COMPACT_ATOMS: atom_id res chain seq x y z
N MET A 1 1.66 -9.41 9.92
CA MET A 1 0.24 -9.11 10.20
C MET A 1 -0.42 -8.32 9.07
N VAL A 2 0.12 -7.17 8.64
CA VAL A 2 -0.50 -6.30 7.61
C VAL A 2 -0.82 -7.03 6.29
N ARG A 3 0.10 -7.86 5.78
CA ARG A 3 -0.16 -8.67 4.57
C ARG A 3 -1.40 -9.56 4.65
N PHE A 4 -1.63 -10.20 5.79
CA PHE A 4 -2.81 -11.03 5.99
C PHE A 4 -4.08 -10.17 5.96
N LEU A 5 -4.07 -9.03 6.65
CA LEU A 5 -5.17 -8.06 6.62
C LEU A 5 -5.46 -7.56 5.20
N PHE A 6 -4.41 -7.24 4.43
CA PHE A 6 -4.55 -6.87 3.02
C PHE A 6 -5.23 -7.98 2.21
N LEU A 7 -4.79 -9.23 2.33
CA LEU A 7 -5.38 -10.34 1.57
C LEU A 7 -6.85 -10.58 1.95
N VAL A 8 -7.17 -10.55 3.25
CA VAL A 8 -8.55 -10.69 3.74
C VAL A 8 -9.42 -9.56 3.19
N ALA A 9 -8.95 -8.31 3.31
CA ALA A 9 -9.66 -7.15 2.78
C ALA A 9 -9.83 -7.26 1.26
N TRP A 10 -8.80 -7.70 0.54
CA TRP A 10 -8.84 -7.85 -0.92
C TRP A 10 -9.87 -8.87 -1.37
N VAL A 11 -9.90 -10.04 -0.72
CA VAL A 11 -10.95 -11.05 -0.98
C VAL A 11 -12.34 -10.49 -0.65
N ALA A 12 -12.48 -9.77 0.46
CA ALA A 12 -13.74 -9.12 0.82
C ALA A 12 -14.15 -8.06 -0.22
N GLY A 13 -13.22 -7.27 -0.75
CA GLY A 13 -13.46 -6.30 -1.82
C GLY A 13 -13.90 -6.97 -3.13
N MET A 14 -13.29 -8.10 -3.48
CA MET A 14 -13.75 -8.92 -4.61
C MET A 14 -15.15 -9.49 -4.39
N GLY A 15 -15.47 -9.91 -3.15
CA GLY A 15 -16.82 -10.33 -2.77
C GLY A 15 -17.84 -9.18 -2.88
N LEU A 16 -17.47 -7.97 -2.45
CA LEU A 16 -18.28 -6.76 -2.63
C LEU A 16 -18.52 -6.47 -4.11
N MET A 17 -17.49 -6.57 -4.95
CA MET A 17 -17.63 -6.41 -6.39
C MET A 17 -18.60 -7.44 -6.97
N ALA A 18 -18.45 -8.73 -6.63
CA ALA A 18 -19.38 -9.77 -7.08
C ALA A 18 -20.83 -9.49 -6.62
N ALA A 19 -21.02 -9.01 -5.39
CA ALA A 19 -22.33 -8.58 -4.91
C ALA A 19 -22.87 -7.37 -5.71
N ALA A 20 -22.02 -6.40 -6.05
CA ALA A 20 -22.35 -5.27 -6.92
C ALA A 20 -22.85 -5.74 -8.30
N TRP A 21 -22.12 -6.68 -8.92
CA TRP A 21 -22.51 -7.29 -10.20
C TRP A 21 -23.91 -7.91 -10.14
N THR A 22 -24.24 -8.61 -9.06
CA THR A 22 -25.56 -9.21 -8.89
C THR A 22 -26.65 -8.17 -8.66
N ALA A 23 -26.38 -7.17 -7.81
CA ALA A 23 -27.36 -6.15 -7.47
C ALA A 23 -27.68 -5.20 -8.64
N TRP A 24 -26.69 -4.91 -9.50
CA TRP A 24 -26.86 -4.01 -10.64
C TRP A 24 -27.52 -4.67 -11.84
N LYS A 25 -27.46 -6.00 -11.98
CA LYS A 25 -28.10 -6.72 -13.09
C LYS A 25 -29.62 -6.49 -13.16
N ASP A 26 -30.25 -6.27 -12.00
CA ASP A 26 -31.71 -6.13 -11.89
C ASP A 26 -32.17 -4.67 -11.92
N LEU A 27 -31.24 -3.71 -11.95
CA LEU A 27 -31.55 -2.27 -11.97
C LEU A 27 -31.59 -1.77 -13.42
N ALA A 28 -32.79 -1.77 -14.01
CA ALA A 28 -33.05 -1.38 -15.40
C ALA A 28 -32.55 0.04 -15.78
N ASP A 29 -32.41 0.93 -14.79
CA ASP A 29 -32.06 2.35 -14.98
C ASP A 29 -30.60 2.69 -14.68
N VAL A 30 -29.81 1.73 -14.21
CA VAL A 30 -28.37 1.96 -13.98
C VAL A 30 -27.70 1.91 -15.34
N ALA A 31 -27.60 3.09 -15.97
CA ALA A 31 -26.99 3.33 -17.28
C ALA A 31 -25.46 3.12 -17.28
N PHE A 32 -24.96 2.09 -16.58
CA PHE A 32 -23.59 1.66 -16.75
C PHE A 32 -23.45 1.10 -18.15
N LYS A 33 -22.51 1.64 -18.90
CA LYS A 33 -22.15 1.02 -20.17
C LYS A 33 -21.66 -0.40 -19.87
N PRO A 34 -21.98 -1.41 -20.70
CA PRO A 34 -21.54 -2.80 -20.48
C PRO A 34 -20.03 -2.95 -20.24
N THR A 35 -19.24 -1.95 -20.65
CA THR A 35 -17.79 -1.86 -20.48
C THR A 35 -17.34 -1.35 -19.11
N GLU A 36 -18.13 -0.59 -18.38
CA GLU A 36 -17.72 0.11 -17.16
C GLU A 36 -17.58 -0.84 -15.96
N LEU A 37 -18.45 -1.84 -15.82
CA LEU A 37 -18.36 -2.84 -14.74
C LEU A 37 -17.12 -3.75 -14.84
N PRO A 38 -16.77 -4.30 -16.03
CA PRO A 38 -15.49 -4.96 -16.21
C PRO A 38 -14.30 -4.08 -15.85
N ILE A 39 -14.29 -2.83 -16.31
CA ILE A 39 -13.20 -1.89 -16.02
C ILE A 39 -13.09 -1.66 -14.52
N LEU A 40 -14.20 -1.38 -13.84
CA LEU A 40 -14.22 -1.18 -12.39
C LEU A 40 -13.69 -2.40 -11.65
N THR A 41 -14.09 -3.61 -12.08
CA THR A 41 -13.60 -4.87 -11.50
C THR A 41 -12.09 -5.03 -11.66
N VAL A 42 -11.57 -4.74 -12.85
CA VAL A 42 -10.12 -4.77 -13.11
C VAL A 42 -9.41 -3.74 -12.24
N VAL A 43 -9.92 -2.51 -12.14
CA VAL A 43 -9.34 -1.46 -11.30
C VAL A 43 -9.33 -1.89 -9.83
N MET A 44 -10.44 -2.44 -9.33
CA MET A 44 -10.57 -2.95 -7.95
C MET A 44 -9.61 -4.09 -7.64
N ALA A 45 -9.45 -5.02 -8.58
CA ALA A 45 -8.58 -6.17 -8.41
C ALA A 45 -7.10 -5.77 -8.49
N VAL A 46 -6.74 -4.94 -9.48
CA VAL A 46 -5.34 -4.70 -9.88
C VAL A 46 -4.72 -3.54 -9.12
N SER A 47 -5.43 -2.42 -8.94
CA SER A 47 -4.83 -1.22 -8.35
C SER A 47 -4.33 -1.41 -6.91
N PRO A 48 -5.01 -2.14 -6.00
CA PRO A 48 -4.47 -2.38 -4.66
C PRO A 48 -3.22 -3.26 -4.67
N TRP A 49 -3.14 -4.20 -5.63
CA TRP A 49 -1.97 -5.04 -5.83
C TRP A 49 -0.78 -4.24 -6.34
N ILE A 50 -0.99 -3.41 -7.37
CA ILE A 50 0.05 -2.53 -7.91
C ILE A 50 0.51 -1.52 -6.86
N ALA A 51 -0.42 -0.93 -6.10
CA ALA A 51 -0.09 0.04 -5.05
C ALA A 51 0.56 -0.61 -3.81
N GLY A 52 0.40 -1.92 -3.62
CA GLY A 52 0.90 -2.64 -2.46
C GLY A 52 1.87 -3.78 -2.79
N PRO A 53 1.52 -5.04 -2.49
CA PRO A 53 2.49 -6.15 -2.51
C PRO A 53 3.05 -6.46 -3.90
N GLY A 54 2.30 -6.16 -4.97
CA GLY A 54 2.71 -6.35 -6.36
C GLY A 54 3.85 -5.42 -6.78
N LEU A 55 4.07 -4.30 -6.06
CA LEU A 55 5.17 -3.38 -6.34
C LEU A 55 6.53 -3.94 -5.91
N LEU A 56 6.55 -4.80 -4.87
CA LEU A 56 7.80 -5.25 -4.25
C LEU A 56 8.72 -6.05 -5.20
N PRO A 57 8.22 -7.00 -6.02
CA PRO A 57 9.03 -7.68 -7.03
C PRO A 57 9.63 -6.71 -8.07
N TRP A 58 8.91 -5.65 -8.41
CA TRP A 58 9.38 -4.64 -9.36
C TRP A 58 10.48 -3.77 -8.73
N LEU A 59 10.28 -3.30 -7.49
CA LEU A 59 11.30 -2.56 -6.73
C LEU A 59 12.59 -3.36 -6.52
N ARG A 60 12.49 -4.69 -6.37
CA ARG A 60 13.66 -5.59 -6.31
C ARG A 60 14.48 -5.60 -7.61
N ARG A 61 13.88 -5.23 -8.74
CA ARG A 61 14.56 -5.17 -10.05
C ARG A 61 15.06 -3.77 -10.40
N MET A 62 14.52 -2.72 -9.77
CA MET A 62 14.92 -1.33 -10.04
C MET A 62 16.22 -0.94 -9.34
N GLU A 63 17.06 -0.17 -10.01
CA GLU A 63 18.22 0.50 -9.41
C GLU A 63 17.78 1.58 -8.41
N SER A 64 18.67 1.99 -7.49
CA SER A 64 18.33 2.90 -6.38
C SER A 64 17.73 4.23 -6.83
N GLY A 65 18.16 4.75 -7.98
CA GLY A 65 17.70 6.03 -8.54
C GLY A 65 16.24 6.05 -9.01
N GLY A 66 15.59 4.90 -9.15
CA GLY A 66 14.19 4.82 -9.58
C GLY A 66 13.16 4.97 -8.45
N ILE A 67 13.60 5.03 -7.19
CA ILE A 67 12.73 5.16 -6.03
C ILE A 67 12.75 6.61 -5.57
N ASN A 68 11.65 7.33 -5.73
CA ASN A 68 11.50 8.69 -5.21
C ASN A 68 11.35 8.67 -3.68
N MET A 69 12.47 8.52 -2.98
CA MET A 69 12.53 8.49 -1.52
C MET A 69 13.74 9.30 -1.03
N PRO A 70 13.60 10.04 0.08
CA PRO A 70 14.74 10.76 0.66
C PRO A 70 15.87 9.82 1.04
N ASN A 71 17.08 10.12 0.56
CA ASN A 71 18.28 9.28 0.76
C ASN A 71 18.11 7.85 0.24
N ALA A 72 17.40 7.67 -0.88
CA ALA A 72 17.22 6.35 -1.51
C ALA A 72 18.55 5.63 -1.75
N ASP A 73 19.59 6.35 -2.20
CA ASP A 73 20.91 5.77 -2.43
C ASP A 73 21.56 5.22 -1.17
N TYR A 74 21.25 5.76 0.02
CA TYR A 74 21.75 5.19 1.26
C TYR A 74 21.01 3.90 1.64
N TRP A 75 19.68 3.94 1.58
CA TRP A 75 18.82 2.84 2.05
C TRP A 75 18.75 1.68 1.06
N PHE A 76 18.81 1.93 -0.24
CA PHE A 76 18.60 0.94 -1.29
C PHE A 76 19.87 0.56 -2.07
N SER A 77 21.06 0.88 -1.55
CA SER A 77 22.34 0.42 -2.10
C SER A 77 22.94 -0.75 -1.31
N GLY A 78 23.74 -1.56 -2.02
CA GLY A 78 24.58 -2.61 -1.46
C GLY A 78 23.84 -3.63 -0.60
N GLU A 79 24.46 -4.03 0.51
CA GLU A 79 23.96 -5.06 1.43
C GLU A 79 22.68 -4.64 2.16
N ARG A 80 22.44 -3.33 2.35
CA ARG A 80 21.26 -2.81 3.06
C ARG A 80 19.97 -2.94 2.26
N ARG A 81 20.07 -3.02 0.93
CA ARG A 81 18.90 -3.01 0.04
C ARG A 81 17.88 -4.09 0.38
N ALA A 82 18.34 -5.31 0.64
CA ALA A 82 17.44 -6.43 0.98
C ALA A 82 16.66 -6.14 2.28
N GLU A 83 17.33 -5.60 3.29
CA GLU A 83 16.71 -5.24 4.56
C GLU A 83 15.74 -4.06 4.41
N SER A 84 16.13 -3.03 3.68
CA SER A 84 15.27 -1.86 3.39
C SER A 84 14.01 -2.27 2.64
N LEU A 85 14.11 -3.16 1.65
CA LEU A 85 12.96 -3.69 0.93
C LEU A 85 12.07 -4.56 1.83
N ARG A 86 12.65 -5.34 2.75
CA ARG A 86 11.90 -6.10 3.76
C ARG A 86 11.14 -5.16 4.70
N ARG A 87 11.80 -4.07 5.15
CA ARG A 87 11.20 -3.03 6.00
C ARG A 87 10.12 -2.23 5.28
N MET A 88 10.26 -2.01 3.97
CA MET A 88 9.28 -1.32 3.11
C MET A 88 8.00 -2.13 2.91
N GLY A 89 8.08 -3.47 2.91
CA GLY A 89 6.95 -4.36 2.63
C GLY A 89 5.64 -4.04 3.37
N PRO A 90 5.64 -3.93 4.71
CA PRO A 90 4.44 -3.57 5.47
C PRO A 90 3.81 -2.21 5.09
N TYR A 91 4.62 -1.24 4.65
CA TYR A 91 4.12 0.06 4.21
C TYR A 91 3.44 -0.05 2.84
N LEU A 92 3.98 -0.84 1.92
CA LEU A 92 3.33 -1.12 0.65
C LEU A 92 2.00 -1.84 0.88
N ASP A 93 1.98 -2.88 1.71
CA ASP A 93 0.73 -3.58 2.06
C ASP A 93 -0.33 -2.62 2.64
N ALA A 94 0.10 -1.69 3.51
CA ALA A 94 -0.79 -0.66 4.07
C ALA A 94 -1.32 0.31 3.01
N MET A 95 -0.49 0.75 2.06
CA MET A 95 -0.95 1.59 0.94
C MET A 95 -1.99 0.86 0.08
N GLY A 96 -1.70 -0.39 -0.29
CA GLY A 96 -2.66 -1.24 -1.01
C GLY A 96 -4.00 -1.35 -0.27
N LEU A 97 -3.97 -1.48 1.06
CA LEU A 97 -5.17 -1.52 1.90
C LEU A 97 -5.94 -0.19 1.88
N LEU A 98 -5.25 0.96 1.92
CA LEU A 98 -5.87 2.29 1.84
C LEU A 98 -6.57 2.50 0.48
N VAL A 99 -5.90 2.14 -0.62
CA VAL A 99 -6.47 2.21 -1.97
C VAL A 99 -7.70 1.33 -2.08
N LEU A 100 -7.61 0.09 -1.59
CA LEU A 100 -8.74 -0.84 -1.59
C LEU A 100 -9.91 -0.31 -0.75
N ALA A 101 -9.66 0.25 0.43
CA ALA A 101 -10.70 0.81 1.29
C ALA A 101 -11.41 1.99 0.62
N LEU A 102 -10.67 2.88 -0.05
CA LEU A 102 -11.25 3.97 -0.83
C LEU A 102 -12.15 3.44 -1.95
N LEU A 103 -11.65 2.51 -2.76
CA LEU A 103 -12.41 1.94 -3.87
C LEU A 103 -13.66 1.18 -3.37
N ALA A 104 -13.54 0.44 -2.28
CA ALA A 104 -14.67 -0.28 -1.68
C ALA A 104 -15.72 0.69 -1.15
N GLY A 105 -15.30 1.78 -0.52
CA GLY A 105 -16.18 2.85 -0.09
C GLY A 105 -16.93 3.49 -1.25
N MET A 106 -16.24 3.79 -2.36
CA MET A 106 -16.86 4.33 -3.57
C MET A 106 -17.91 3.37 -4.15
N VAL A 107 -17.56 2.10 -4.35
CA VAL A 107 -18.50 1.07 -4.83
C VAL A 107 -19.72 0.94 -3.91
N ALA A 108 -19.50 0.98 -2.59
CA ALA A 108 -20.59 0.91 -1.62
C ALA A 108 -21.51 2.14 -1.70
N LEU A 109 -20.97 3.35 -1.88
CA LEU A 109 -21.74 4.57 -2.08
C LEU A 109 -22.54 4.52 -3.39
N ASP A 110 -21.95 4.02 -4.47
CA ASP A 110 -22.65 3.86 -5.76
C ASP A 110 -23.79 2.85 -5.67
N LEU A 111 -23.57 1.72 -4.98
CA LEU A 111 -24.62 0.74 -4.70
C LEU A 111 -25.75 1.34 -3.85
N TRP A 112 -25.39 2.12 -2.83
CA TRP A 112 -26.36 2.81 -2.00
C TRP A 112 -27.19 3.80 -2.82
N HIS A 113 -26.53 4.61 -3.66
CA HIS A 113 -27.17 5.54 -4.56
C HIS A 113 -28.18 4.83 -5.47
N ALA A 114 -27.73 3.76 -6.13
CA ALA A 114 -28.53 2.99 -7.07
C ALA A 114 -29.77 2.36 -6.43
N ARG A 115 -29.69 1.94 -5.15
CA ARG A 115 -30.83 1.36 -4.42
C ARG A 115 -31.84 2.39 -3.94
N GLN A 116 -31.38 3.55 -3.49
CA GLN A 116 -32.27 4.56 -2.90
C GLN A 116 -32.88 5.49 -3.95
N GLY A 117 -32.32 5.56 -5.16
CA GLY A 117 -32.72 6.52 -6.19
C GLY A 117 -32.45 7.98 -5.82
N GLN A 118 -31.78 8.23 -4.69
CA GLN A 118 -31.43 9.56 -4.19
C GLN A 118 -29.94 9.82 -4.37
N LYS A 119 -29.59 10.98 -4.93
CA LYS A 119 -28.19 11.41 -5.08
C LYS A 119 -27.47 11.36 -3.74
N VAL A 120 -26.35 10.65 -3.69
CA VAL A 120 -25.43 10.70 -2.54
C VAL A 120 -24.96 12.15 -2.40
N SER A 121 -24.98 12.67 -1.18
CA SER A 121 -24.52 14.02 -0.91
C SER A 121 -23.04 14.15 -1.31
N ASP A 122 -22.71 15.19 -2.06
CA ASP A 122 -21.31 15.50 -2.42
C ASP A 122 -20.40 15.58 -1.20
N LEU A 123 -20.94 15.98 -0.04
CA LEU A 123 -20.22 16.02 1.22
C LEU A 123 -19.78 14.63 1.69
N ILE A 124 -20.60 13.59 1.48
CA ILE A 124 -20.25 12.21 1.84
C ILE A 124 -19.11 11.73 0.96
N SER A 125 -19.22 11.91 -0.36
CA SER A 125 -18.16 11.54 -1.31
C SER A 125 -16.86 12.30 -1.02
N LEU A 126 -16.95 13.60 -0.76
CA LEU A 126 -15.81 14.44 -0.40
C LEU A 126 -15.18 14.00 0.92
N SER A 127 -15.99 13.61 1.92
CA SER A 127 -15.48 13.11 3.20
C SER A 127 -14.69 11.82 3.05
N LEU A 128 -15.10 10.92 2.16
CA LEU A 128 -14.38 9.68 1.88
C LEU A 128 -13.01 9.96 1.24
N VAL A 129 -12.96 10.88 0.27
CA VAL A 129 -11.69 11.32 -0.34
C VAL A 129 -10.80 12.01 0.69
N ALA A 130 -11.36 12.92 1.50
CA ALA A 130 -10.61 13.62 2.54
C ALA A 130 -10.03 12.65 3.57
N LEU A 131 -10.80 11.65 4.00
CA LEU A 131 -10.33 10.61 4.92
C LEU A 131 -9.17 9.79 4.31
N PHE A 132 -9.28 9.42 3.03
CA PHE A 132 -8.20 8.74 2.32
C PHE A 132 -6.92 9.60 2.23
N LEU A 133 -7.05 10.90 1.96
CA LEU A 133 -5.90 11.81 1.90
C LEU A 133 -5.23 11.97 3.27
N ILE A 134 -6.03 12.12 4.34
CA ILE A 134 -5.50 12.16 5.72
C ILE A 134 -4.77 10.86 6.04
N ALA A 135 -5.38 9.71 5.75
CA ALA A 135 -4.74 8.41 5.97
C ALA A 135 -3.45 8.24 5.17
N THR A 136 -3.41 8.75 3.93
CA THR A 136 -2.22 8.75 3.07
C THR A 136 -1.11 9.65 3.64
N ALA A 137 -1.46 10.82 4.16
CA ALA A 137 -0.49 11.71 4.83
C ALA A 137 0.09 11.07 6.10
N LEU A 138 -0.76 10.45 6.92
CA LEU A 138 -0.33 9.69 8.10
C LEU A 138 0.58 8.53 7.72
N TRP A 139 0.22 7.78 6.68
CA TRP A 139 1.02 6.71 6.11
C TRP A 139 2.39 7.21 5.63
N LEU A 140 2.43 8.34 4.92
CA LEU A 140 3.66 8.93 4.43
C LEU A 140 4.56 9.38 5.58
N MET A 141 4.00 10.00 6.62
CA MET A 141 4.76 10.34 7.82
C MET A 141 5.33 9.11 8.52
N ALA A 142 4.55 8.02 8.62
CA ALA A 142 5.02 6.76 9.19
C ALA A 142 6.15 6.14 8.36
N LEU A 143 6.04 6.20 7.02
CA LEU A 143 7.07 5.74 6.10
C LEU A 143 8.36 6.57 6.26
N MET A 144 8.24 7.90 6.29
CA MET A 144 9.37 8.80 6.46
C MET A 144 10.09 8.58 7.79
N ARG A 145 9.36 8.32 8.88
CA ARG A 145 9.94 7.98 10.18
C ARG A 145 10.66 6.63 10.17
N ALA A 146 10.25 5.70 9.30
CA ALA A 146 10.90 4.40 9.17
C ALA A 146 12.23 4.47 8.43
N PHE A 147 12.47 5.51 7.65
CA PHE A 147 13.68 5.70 6.86
C PHE A 147 14.30 7.06 7.17
N PRO A 148 14.88 7.23 8.38
CA PRO A 148 15.43 8.49 8.83
C PRO A 148 16.62 8.94 7.97
N LYS A 149 17.07 10.18 8.19
CA LYS A 149 18.29 10.70 7.56
C LYS A 149 19.49 9.81 7.94
N PRO A 150 20.36 9.45 6.98
CA PRO A 150 21.59 8.73 7.28
C PRO A 150 22.48 9.50 8.28
N PRO A 151 23.28 8.79 9.08
CA PRO A 151 24.30 9.43 9.92
C PRO A 151 25.27 10.26 9.07
N ALA A 152 25.79 11.36 9.65
CA ALA A 152 26.64 12.32 8.95
C ALA A 152 27.94 11.72 8.40
N ASP A 153 28.41 10.61 9.01
CA ASP A 153 29.53 9.81 8.51
C ASP A 153 29.02 8.43 8.04
N PRO A 154 28.80 8.25 6.73
CA PRO A 154 28.39 6.98 6.16
C PRO A 154 29.43 5.87 6.34
N ALA A 155 30.72 6.23 6.42
CA ALA A 155 31.81 5.26 6.59
C ALA A 155 31.85 4.71 8.02
N ALA A 156 31.63 5.57 9.03
CA ALA A 156 31.44 5.12 10.41
C ALA A 156 30.24 4.18 10.57
N ALA A 157 29.14 4.45 9.85
CA ALA A 157 27.93 3.62 9.89
C ALA A 157 28.11 2.26 9.19
N LEU A 158 28.88 2.21 8.10
CA LEU A 158 29.26 0.97 7.43
C LEU A 158 30.20 0.13 8.31
N GLY A 159 31.16 0.77 8.98
CA GLY A 159 32.10 0.09 9.89
C GLY A 159 31.44 -0.51 11.14
N ALA A 160 30.40 0.14 11.68
CA ALA A 160 29.70 -0.33 12.88
C ALA A 160 28.90 -1.65 12.67
N HIS A 161 28.44 -1.91 11.44
CA HIS A 161 27.77 -3.17 11.11
C HIS A 161 28.71 -4.27 10.61
N GLN A 162 29.90 -3.92 10.10
CA GLN A 162 30.86 -4.88 9.56
C GLN A 162 31.91 -5.37 10.56
N ALA A 163 32.06 -4.77 11.74
CA ALA A 163 32.99 -5.28 12.73
C ALA A 163 32.58 -6.73 13.12
N PRO A 164 33.32 -7.76 12.67
CA PRO A 164 33.04 -9.12 13.11
C PRO A 164 33.22 -9.08 14.61
N ARG A 165 32.22 -9.52 15.38
CA ARG A 165 32.45 -9.83 16.80
C ARG A 165 33.62 -10.80 16.81
N ARG A 166 34.82 -10.32 17.15
CA ARG A 166 35.98 -11.19 17.30
C ARG A 166 35.53 -12.33 18.21
N PRO A 167 35.76 -13.59 17.81
CA PRO A 167 35.47 -14.71 18.69
C PRO A 167 36.11 -14.40 20.04
N ARG A 168 35.30 -14.41 21.10
CA ARG A 168 35.77 -14.17 22.47
C ARG A 168 36.92 -15.15 22.72
N ARG A 169 38.09 -14.64 23.11
CA ARG A 169 39.22 -15.54 23.40
C ARG A 169 38.86 -16.36 24.65
N PRO A 170 39.11 -17.68 24.65
CA PRO A 170 38.98 -18.49 25.86
C PRO A 170 39.84 -17.87 26.96
N GLY A 171 39.23 -17.50 28.10
CA GLY A 171 39.92 -16.93 29.26
C GLY A 171 39.60 -15.47 29.61
N GLU A 172 38.71 -14.78 28.89
CA GLU A 172 38.22 -13.47 29.34
C GLU A 172 37.28 -13.63 30.56
N PRO A 173 37.56 -12.98 31.70
CA PRO A 173 36.75 -13.11 32.92
C PRO A 173 35.33 -12.54 32.72
N HIS A 174 34.36 -13.19 33.38
CA HIS A 174 32.94 -12.86 33.36
C HIS A 174 32.61 -11.55 34.07
#